data_AF-W7MKS6-F1
#
_entry.id   AF-W7MKS6-F1
#
_cell.length_a   1.000
_cell.length_b   1.000
_cell.length_c   1.000
_cell.angle_alpha   90.00
_cell.angle_beta   90.00
_cell.angle_gamma   90.00
#
_symmetry.space_group_name_H-M   'P 1'
#
loop_
_entity.id
_entity.type
_entity.pdbx_description
1 polymer ?
#
loop_
_entity_poly.entity_id
_entity_poly.type
_entity_poly.pdbx_seq_one_letter_code
_entity_poly.pdbx_strand_id
1 'polypeptide(L)'
;MATTAASLTSHGVEPAVPAPVAINRPLLDTSVQALSSSSAIFSFEPHVKAPFDAIRRLFDHLRANSENASSLNAAYPKRGIFKTAAMSNATSDQKFTIDLSPARSGRIPETLRKKLAGDGFNDVLDFFEEVNSTYVAQIMSIMHGLIGADLGQVHKTGNFNYRLCDYNTDTADPTSDNGCGSHTDYGTFTIIFQDGTSGLEIEDAEQPGLWMPVPGDATVVLAGWCAVILSGGNIRATRHRVRRTPGVRRLSAVLFVAPDVEATLRPLEGVKVVRPFTKKVMDGQLDVGEFKEVMGKKWRRREGNEKSDDGDDTGTQDSEIERFIWA
;
A
#
# COMPACT_ATOMS: atom_id res chain seq x y z
N MET A 1 50.90 -24.65 55.98
CA MET A 1 50.16 -23.37 55.90
C MET A 1 50.66 -22.63 54.68
N ALA A 2 49.87 -22.61 53.60
CA ALA A 2 50.16 -21.83 52.40
C ALA A 2 48.85 -21.57 51.63
N THR A 3 48.45 -20.29 51.63
CA THR A 3 47.75 -19.56 50.56
C THR A 3 46.63 -20.26 49.76
N THR A 4 45.40 -19.99 50.16
CA THR A 4 44.18 -20.10 49.34
C THR A 4 44.02 -18.88 48.44
N ALA A 5 44.08 -19.08 47.12
CA ALA A 5 43.65 -18.11 46.11
C ALA A 5 42.17 -18.34 45.79
N ALA A 6 41.34 -17.30 45.95
CA ALA A 6 39.93 -17.31 45.58
C ALA A 6 39.78 -16.99 44.08
N SER A 7 39.14 -17.91 43.34
CA SER A 7 38.78 -17.74 41.94
C SER A 7 37.46 -16.97 41.82
N LEU A 8 37.51 -15.84 41.12
CA LEU A 8 36.33 -15.07 40.68
C LEU A 8 35.71 -15.78 39.47
N THR A 9 34.48 -16.27 39.61
CA THR A 9 33.65 -16.70 38.47
C THR A 9 32.59 -15.64 38.20
N SER A 10 32.75 -14.93 37.09
CA SER A 10 31.77 -13.98 36.57
C SER A 10 30.57 -14.72 36.00
N HIS A 11 29.40 -14.65 36.66
CA HIS A 11 28.14 -15.05 36.07
C HIS A 11 27.52 -13.83 35.37
N GLY A 12 27.66 -13.79 34.05
CA GLY A 12 26.92 -12.85 33.21
C GLY A 12 25.43 -13.18 33.25
N VAL A 13 24.60 -12.20 33.58
CA VAL A 13 23.15 -12.28 33.47
C VAL A 13 22.81 -11.98 32.00
N GLU A 14 22.41 -13.00 31.26
CA GLU A 14 21.82 -12.83 29.92
C GLU A 14 20.43 -12.18 30.08
N PRO A 15 20.08 -11.14 29.29
CA PRO A 15 18.75 -10.56 29.35
C PRO A 15 17.72 -11.56 28.78
N ALA A 16 16.67 -11.82 29.54
CA ALA A 16 15.59 -12.72 29.15
C ALA A 16 14.92 -12.25 27.86
N VAL A 17 14.95 -13.10 26.83
CA VAL A 17 14.14 -12.96 25.62
C VAL A 17 12.66 -13.11 26.02
N PRO A 18 11.76 -12.18 25.67
CA PRO A 18 10.35 -12.32 25.98
C PRO A 18 9.78 -13.54 25.25
N ALA A 19 9.10 -14.41 25.98
CA ALA A 19 8.39 -15.55 25.40
C ALA A 19 7.30 -15.07 24.42
N PRO A 20 7.08 -15.78 23.30
CA PRO A 20 6.04 -15.42 22.34
C PRO A 20 4.66 -15.50 23.01
N VAL A 21 3.92 -14.39 22.94
CA VAL A 21 2.53 -14.32 23.40
C VAL A 21 1.70 -15.26 22.51
N ALA A 22 1.06 -16.25 23.11
CA ALA A 22 0.16 -17.17 22.41
C ALA A 22 -1.06 -16.40 21.90
N ILE A 23 -1.13 -16.19 20.57
CA ILE A 23 -2.30 -15.63 19.89
C ILE A 23 -3.34 -16.75 19.75
N ASN A 24 -4.08 -17.04 20.82
CA ASN A 24 -5.20 -17.98 20.80
C ASN A 24 -6.52 -17.22 20.53
N ARG A 25 -6.77 -16.91 19.25
CA ARG A 25 -8.11 -16.74 18.62
C ARG A 25 -7.93 -16.42 17.13
N PRO A 26 -8.57 -17.15 16.19
CA PRO A 26 -8.63 -16.69 14.81
C PRO A 26 -9.57 -15.47 14.75
N LEU A 27 -9.01 -14.28 14.56
CA LEU A 27 -9.76 -13.01 14.41
C LEU A 27 -10.50 -12.91 13.07
N LEU A 28 -10.05 -13.71 12.10
CA LEU A 28 -10.63 -13.88 10.77
C LEU A 28 -11.65 -15.03 10.84
N ASP A 29 -12.90 -14.71 11.18
CA ASP A 29 -14.05 -15.60 10.92
C ASP A 29 -14.34 -15.51 9.41
N THR A 30 -13.42 -16.07 8.63
CA THR A 30 -13.32 -15.77 7.20
C THR A 30 -14.34 -16.55 6.39
N SER A 31 -15.34 -15.84 5.90
CA SER A 31 -15.74 -16.03 4.51
C SER A 31 -14.62 -15.49 3.62
N VAL A 32 -13.52 -16.27 3.45
CA VAL A 32 -12.57 -16.04 2.34
C VAL A 32 -13.36 -16.36 1.08
N GLN A 33 -14.03 -15.36 0.50
CA GLN A 33 -14.50 -15.46 -0.87
C GLN A 33 -13.29 -15.19 -1.76
N ALA A 34 -12.57 -16.26 -2.11
CA ALA A 34 -11.64 -16.20 -3.23
C ALA A 34 -12.46 -15.83 -4.47
N LEU A 35 -12.34 -14.58 -4.93
CA LEU A 35 -13.03 -14.13 -6.15
C LEU A 35 -12.49 -14.85 -7.40
N SER A 36 -11.30 -15.46 -7.32
CA SER A 36 -10.81 -16.47 -8.26
C SER A 36 -9.76 -17.38 -7.60
N SER A 37 -9.55 -18.57 -8.16
CA SER A 37 -8.57 -19.55 -7.66
C SER A 37 -7.10 -19.18 -7.90
N SER A 38 -6.82 -18.09 -8.62
CA SER A 38 -5.47 -17.64 -9.02
C SER A 38 -5.14 -16.21 -8.57
N SER A 39 -6.14 -15.43 -8.14
CA SER A 39 -5.99 -14.09 -7.62
C SER A 39 -6.01 -14.12 -6.09
N ALA A 40 -4.93 -13.65 -5.45
CA ALA A 40 -4.90 -13.46 -4.00
C ALA A 40 -5.72 -12.20 -3.63
N ILE A 41 -7.04 -12.32 -3.79
CA ILE A 41 -8.03 -11.35 -3.37
C ILE A 41 -8.88 -12.00 -2.28
N PHE A 42 -9.01 -11.30 -1.16
CA PHE A 42 -9.98 -11.70 -0.14
C PHE A 42 -10.58 -10.47 0.53
N SER A 43 -11.83 -10.59 0.94
CA SER A 43 -12.52 -9.61 1.77
C SER A 43 -12.69 -10.14 3.19
N PHE A 44 -12.80 -9.21 4.14
CA PHE A 44 -13.11 -9.54 5.53
C PHE A 44 -13.84 -8.38 6.19
N GLU A 45 -14.56 -8.68 7.27
CA GLU A 45 -15.15 -7.68 8.13
C GLU A 45 -14.10 -7.18 9.13
N PRO A 46 -13.66 -5.93 9.06
CA PRO A 46 -12.62 -5.44 9.96
C PRO A 46 -13.20 -5.08 11.34
N HIS A 47 -12.49 -5.49 12.39
CA HIS A 47 -12.71 -5.03 13.77
C HIS A 47 -12.31 -3.55 13.94
N VAL A 48 -11.16 -3.17 13.41
CA VAL A 48 -10.66 -1.78 13.31
C VAL A 48 -11.43 -1.01 12.24
N LYS A 49 -12.10 0.09 12.61
CA LYS A 49 -12.87 0.92 11.67
C LYS A 49 -12.08 2.14 11.22
N ALA A 50 -12.07 2.41 9.91
CA ALA A 50 -11.43 3.59 9.36
C ALA A 50 -12.15 4.87 9.81
N PRO A 51 -11.43 5.90 10.29
CA PRO A 51 -12.03 7.11 10.84
C PRO A 51 -12.41 8.09 9.72
N PHE A 52 -13.39 7.72 8.88
CA PHE A 52 -13.72 8.48 7.66
C PHE A 52 -14.16 9.93 7.92
N ASP A 53 -14.80 10.22 9.06
CA ASP A 53 -15.11 11.60 9.43
C ASP A 53 -13.85 12.41 9.72
N ALA A 54 -12.83 11.80 10.35
CA ALA A 54 -11.53 12.44 10.59
C ALA A 54 -10.76 12.63 9.28
N ILE A 55 -10.75 11.62 8.41
CA ILE A 55 -10.16 11.71 7.07
C ILE A 55 -10.81 12.85 6.27
N ARG A 56 -12.15 12.97 6.32
CA ARG A 56 -12.88 14.05 5.66
C ARG A 56 -12.46 15.42 6.16
N ARG A 57 -12.46 15.64 7.48
CA ARG A 57 -12.02 16.89 8.11
C ARG A 57 -10.60 17.25 7.70
N LEU A 58 -9.70 16.28 7.66
CA LEU A 58 -8.30 16.51 7.30
C LEU A 58 -8.16 17.02 5.86
N PHE A 59 -8.86 16.39 4.91
CA PHE A 59 -8.89 16.85 3.52
C PHE A 59 -9.50 18.25 3.40
N ASP A 60 -10.64 18.49 4.05
CA ASP A 60 -11.34 19.77 3.99
C ASP A 60 -10.48 20.91 4.56
N HIS A 61 -9.80 20.67 5.69
CA HIS A 61 -8.86 21.62 6.29
C HIS A 61 -7.66 21.91 5.38
N LEU A 62 -7.00 20.88 4.86
CA LEU A 62 -5.83 21.08 3.98
C LEU A 62 -6.21 21.78 2.67
N ARG A 63 -7.42 21.59 2.16
CA ARG A 63 -7.94 22.36 1.03
C ARG A 63 -8.21 23.83 1.38
N ALA A 64 -8.78 24.08 2.55
CA ALA A 64 -9.11 25.44 3.00
C ALA A 64 -7.87 26.23 3.49
N ASN A 65 -6.80 25.55 3.88
CA ASN A 65 -5.62 26.14 4.50
C ASN A 65 -4.34 25.82 3.72
N SER A 66 -4.01 26.68 2.75
CA SER A 66 -2.86 26.51 1.86
C SER A 66 -1.51 26.58 2.58
N GLU A 67 -1.41 27.29 3.71
CA GLU A 67 -0.20 27.34 4.55
C GLU A 67 0.09 25.96 5.17
N ASN A 68 -0.92 25.33 5.77
CA ASN A 68 -0.79 24.00 6.35
C ASN A 68 -0.51 22.94 5.27
N ALA A 69 -1.19 23.00 4.13
CA ALA A 69 -0.93 22.12 2.99
C ALA A 69 0.51 22.25 2.47
N SER A 70 1.00 23.47 2.30
CA SER A 70 2.37 23.74 1.86
C SER A 70 3.39 23.27 2.88
N SER A 71 3.13 23.50 4.17
CA SER A 71 3.98 23.03 5.27
C SER A 71 4.05 21.50 5.35
N LEU A 72 2.92 20.82 5.12
CA LEU A 72 2.84 19.37 5.07
C LEU A 72 3.67 18.82 3.89
N ASN A 73 3.55 19.43 2.71
CA ASN A 73 4.38 19.06 1.56
C ASN A 73 5.86 19.37 1.76
N ALA A 74 6.20 20.46 2.46
CA ALA A 74 7.59 20.82 2.78
C ALA A 74 8.26 19.83 3.75
N ALA A 75 7.49 19.17 4.62
CA ALA A 75 8.01 18.11 5.49
C ALA A 75 8.54 16.89 4.69
N TYR A 76 8.05 16.70 3.46
CA TYR A 76 8.53 15.65 2.56
C TYR A 76 8.52 16.14 1.10
N PRO A 77 9.56 16.88 0.67
CA PRO A 77 9.56 17.56 -0.63
C PRO A 77 9.61 16.60 -1.82
N LYS A 78 10.11 15.37 -1.63
CA LYS A 78 10.12 14.34 -2.69
C LYS A 78 8.69 13.87 -2.97
N ARG A 79 8.02 14.50 -3.95
CA ARG A 79 6.65 14.19 -4.43
C ARG A 79 5.50 14.56 -3.49
N GLY A 80 5.78 15.36 -2.44
CA GLY A 80 4.79 15.84 -1.49
C GLY A 80 4.07 14.76 -0.68
N ILE A 81 3.27 15.21 0.29
CA ILE A 81 2.35 14.38 1.07
C ILE A 81 0.93 14.57 0.55
N PHE A 82 0.48 15.81 0.40
CA PHE A 82 -0.86 16.16 -0.07
C PHE A 82 -0.84 16.56 -1.55
N LYS A 83 -1.59 15.81 -2.37
CA LYS A 83 -1.62 15.98 -3.83
C LYS A 83 -3.00 16.39 -4.30
N THR A 84 -3.03 17.40 -5.14
CA THR A 84 -4.25 18.10 -5.59
C THR A 84 -4.30 18.30 -7.10
N ALA A 85 -3.60 17.45 -7.89
CA ALA A 85 -3.58 17.58 -9.34
C ALA A 85 -4.98 17.58 -9.98
N ALA A 86 -5.93 16.86 -9.37
CA ALA A 86 -7.33 16.86 -9.75
C ALA A 86 -8.01 18.23 -9.64
N MET A 87 -7.42 19.26 -9.02
CA MET A 87 -7.97 20.61 -9.01
C MET A 87 -7.74 21.35 -10.33
N SER A 88 -6.72 20.98 -11.10
CA SER A 88 -6.28 21.74 -12.29
C SER A 88 -6.03 20.88 -13.53
N ASN A 89 -6.04 19.56 -13.41
CA ASN A 89 -5.76 18.65 -14.52
C ASN A 89 -6.92 17.66 -14.75
N ALA A 90 -7.70 17.90 -15.81
CA ALA A 90 -8.83 17.05 -16.19
C ALA A 90 -8.41 15.64 -16.67
N THR A 91 -7.15 15.45 -17.11
CA THR A 91 -6.64 14.14 -17.55
C THR A 91 -6.01 13.33 -16.42
N SER A 92 -5.82 13.94 -15.25
CA SER A 92 -5.34 13.26 -14.05
C SER A 92 -6.40 12.33 -13.43
N ASP A 93 -5.99 11.51 -12.46
CA ASP A 93 -6.98 10.82 -11.62
C ASP A 93 -7.79 11.88 -10.85
N GLN A 94 -9.12 11.87 -10.94
CA GLN A 94 -9.97 12.86 -10.29
C GLN A 94 -10.15 12.55 -8.79
N LYS A 95 -9.04 12.60 -8.05
CA LYS A 95 -8.95 12.40 -6.61
C LYS A 95 -7.85 13.26 -5.98
N PHE A 96 -8.00 13.57 -4.71
CA PHE A 96 -6.91 14.09 -3.87
C PHE A 96 -6.31 12.94 -3.06
N THR A 97 -5.03 13.06 -2.72
CA THR A 97 -4.37 12.03 -1.89
C THR A 97 -3.52 12.62 -0.79
N ILE A 98 -3.48 11.94 0.34
CA ILE A 98 -2.52 12.18 1.43
C ILE A 98 -1.70 10.91 1.59
N ASP A 99 -0.41 10.98 1.28
CA ASP A 99 0.51 9.86 1.34
C ASP A 99 1.40 9.93 2.60
N LEU A 100 1.26 8.95 3.48
CA LEU A 100 2.00 8.83 4.72
C LEU A 100 2.80 7.53 4.76
N SER A 101 3.69 7.43 5.73
CA SER A 101 4.42 6.23 6.13
C SER A 101 5.11 6.55 7.46
N PRO A 102 5.62 5.57 8.22
CA PRO A 102 6.41 5.87 9.41
C PRO A 102 7.54 6.89 9.13
N ALA A 103 8.23 6.74 8.00
CA ALA A 103 9.30 7.64 7.57
C ALA A 103 8.82 9.05 7.17
N ARG A 104 7.67 9.17 6.49
CA ARG A 104 7.11 10.48 6.11
C ARG A 104 6.52 11.19 7.33
N SER A 105 5.71 10.48 8.11
CA SER A 105 5.09 11.00 9.31
C SER A 105 6.16 11.49 10.29
N GLY A 106 7.22 10.73 10.50
CA GLY A 106 8.36 11.11 11.36
C GLY A 106 9.07 12.41 10.99
N ARG A 107 8.91 12.91 9.75
CA ARG A 107 9.48 14.19 9.29
C ARG A 107 8.56 15.39 9.47
N ILE A 108 7.27 15.15 9.78
CA ILE A 108 6.29 16.22 9.97
C ILE A 108 6.58 16.91 11.31
N PRO A 109 6.85 18.23 11.31
CA PRO A 109 7.17 18.97 12.54
C PRO A 109 6.05 18.88 13.58
N GLU A 110 6.42 18.75 14.85
CA GLU A 110 5.47 18.65 15.96
C GLU A 110 4.51 19.85 16.03
N THR A 111 4.99 21.05 15.67
CA THR A 111 4.15 22.25 15.58
C THR A 111 3.04 22.11 14.54
N LEU A 112 3.34 21.52 13.38
CA LEU A 112 2.35 21.25 12.34
C LEU A 112 1.41 20.12 12.76
N ARG A 113 1.91 19.05 13.38
CA ARG A 113 1.07 17.97 13.92
C ARG A 113 0.04 18.51 14.91
N LYS A 114 0.44 19.38 15.83
CA LYS A 114 -0.48 20.04 16.77
C LYS A 114 -1.55 20.89 16.07
N LYS A 115 -1.18 21.62 15.00
CA LYS A 115 -2.15 22.37 14.18
C LYS A 115 -3.16 21.46 13.48
N LEU A 116 -2.76 20.25 13.10
CA LEU A 116 -3.59 19.29 12.36
C LEU A 116 -4.33 18.29 13.28
N ALA A 117 -4.00 18.26 14.57
CA ALA A 117 -4.52 17.27 15.51
C ALA A 117 -6.06 17.36 15.65
N GLY A 118 -6.61 18.57 15.67
CA GLY A 118 -8.07 18.79 15.72
C GLY A 118 -8.81 18.42 14.43
N ASP A 119 -8.08 18.28 13.33
CA ASP A 119 -8.63 18.03 11.99
C ASP A 119 -8.52 16.56 11.58
N GLY A 120 -8.20 15.66 12.51
CA GLY A 120 -8.21 14.21 12.24
C GLY A 120 -6.87 13.59 11.91
N PHE A 121 -5.77 14.35 11.96
CA PHE A 121 -4.45 13.83 11.59
C PHE A 121 -3.96 12.72 12.53
N ASN A 122 -4.18 12.88 13.84
CA ASN A 122 -3.78 11.86 14.81
C ASN A 122 -4.66 10.61 14.71
N ASP A 123 -5.98 10.77 14.54
CA ASP A 123 -6.90 9.65 14.34
C ASP A 123 -6.49 8.77 13.14
N VAL A 124 -6.00 9.40 12.06
CA VAL A 124 -5.46 8.68 10.89
C VAL A 124 -4.20 7.88 11.24
N LEU A 125 -3.28 8.46 12.00
CA LEU A 125 -2.05 7.77 12.41
C LEU A 125 -2.36 6.60 13.35
N ASP A 126 -3.19 6.83 14.35
CA ASP A 126 -3.63 5.83 15.31
C ASP A 126 -4.36 4.68 14.59
N PHE A 127 -5.23 5.00 13.63
CA PHE A 127 -5.89 4.01 12.79
C PHE A 127 -4.89 3.11 12.04
N PHE A 128 -3.89 3.67 11.36
CA PHE A 128 -2.92 2.85 10.63
C PHE A 128 -2.00 2.05 11.58
N GLU A 129 -1.69 2.56 12.77
CA GLU A 129 -0.98 1.81 13.79
C GLU A 129 -1.79 0.60 14.28
N GLU A 130 -3.08 0.78 14.52
CA GLU A 130 -3.99 -0.29 14.92
C GLU A 130 -4.19 -1.33 13.79
N VAL A 131 -4.36 -0.89 12.55
CA VAL A 131 -4.42 -1.77 11.37
C VAL A 131 -3.14 -2.59 11.23
N ASN A 132 -1.98 -1.96 11.39
CA ASN A 132 -0.69 -2.64 11.29
C ASN A 132 -0.54 -3.73 12.35
N SER A 133 -0.78 -3.39 13.61
CA SER A 133 -0.65 -4.32 14.73
C SER A 133 -1.69 -5.44 14.71
N THR A 134 -2.87 -5.19 14.16
CA THR A 134 -3.98 -6.15 14.16
C THR A 134 -3.92 -7.13 12.97
N TYR A 135 -3.71 -6.63 11.74
CA TYR A 135 -3.94 -7.43 10.53
C TYR A 135 -2.69 -7.86 9.79
N VAL A 136 -1.61 -7.07 9.83
CA VAL A 136 -0.47 -7.27 8.92
C VAL A 136 0.17 -8.64 9.13
N ALA A 137 0.42 -9.06 10.37
CA ALA A 137 1.02 -10.36 10.66
C ALA A 137 0.16 -11.55 10.17
N GLN A 138 -1.17 -11.45 10.34
CA GLN A 138 -2.10 -12.50 9.92
C GLN A 138 -2.16 -12.60 8.39
N ILE A 139 -2.28 -11.46 7.70
CA ILE A 139 -2.26 -11.40 6.24
C ILE A 139 -0.90 -11.88 5.70
N MET A 140 0.20 -11.56 6.37
CA MET A 140 1.53 -12.08 6.01
C MET A 140 1.58 -13.60 6.08
N SER A 141 0.97 -14.20 7.10
CA SER A 141 0.90 -15.64 7.24
C SER A 141 0.08 -16.29 6.13
N ILE A 142 -1.04 -15.67 5.72
CA ILE A 142 -1.82 -16.11 4.56
C ILE A 142 -0.97 -16.02 3.29
N MET A 143 -0.32 -14.88 3.05
CA MET A 143 0.54 -14.67 1.88
C MET A 143 1.74 -15.63 1.86
N HIS A 144 2.34 -15.92 3.01
CA HIS A 144 3.40 -16.95 3.16
C HIS A 144 2.90 -18.31 2.66
N GLY A 145 1.69 -18.73 3.08
CA GLY A 145 1.08 -19.98 2.63
C GLY A 145 0.78 -20.02 1.14
N LEU A 146 0.24 -18.93 0.57
CA LEU A 146 -0.07 -18.83 -0.86
C LEU A 146 1.19 -18.81 -1.75
N ILE A 147 2.27 -18.20 -1.26
CA ILE A 147 3.56 -18.15 -1.95
C ILE A 147 4.33 -19.47 -1.80
N GLY A 148 4.14 -20.17 -0.68
CA GLY A 148 4.85 -21.40 -0.35
C GLY A 148 6.29 -21.16 0.11
N ALA A 149 6.62 -19.95 0.58
CA ALA A 149 7.95 -19.60 1.07
C ALA A 149 7.89 -18.49 2.13
N ASP A 150 8.99 -18.40 2.90
CA ASP A 150 9.09 -17.41 3.96
C ASP A 150 9.25 -15.97 3.46
N LEU A 151 8.23 -15.15 3.67
CA LEU A 151 8.27 -13.72 3.40
C LEU A 151 9.22 -12.94 4.31
N GLY A 152 9.61 -13.49 5.47
CA GLY A 152 10.64 -12.92 6.34
C GLY A 152 12.00 -12.75 5.67
N GLN A 153 12.24 -13.44 4.54
CA GLN A 153 13.43 -13.24 3.69
C GLN A 153 13.58 -11.78 3.23
N VAL A 154 12.45 -11.08 2.99
CA VAL A 154 12.43 -9.75 2.36
C VAL A 154 11.59 -8.71 3.11
N HIS A 155 10.81 -9.11 4.13
CA HIS A 155 10.02 -8.21 4.98
C HIS A 155 10.61 -8.13 6.40
N LYS A 156 11.76 -7.49 6.59
CA LYS A 156 12.45 -7.44 7.89
C LYS A 156 12.12 -6.20 8.69
N THR A 157 11.90 -5.07 8.02
CA THR A 157 11.80 -3.75 8.67
C THR A 157 10.40 -3.13 8.65
N GLY A 158 9.46 -3.73 7.92
CA GLY A 158 8.08 -3.25 7.82
C GLY A 158 7.94 -2.03 6.92
N ASN A 159 8.17 -2.21 5.61
CA ASN A 159 7.97 -1.16 4.60
C ASN A 159 6.47 -0.91 4.34
N PHE A 160 5.89 -0.09 5.21
CA PHE A 160 4.48 0.30 5.17
C PHE A 160 4.32 1.70 4.57
N ASN A 161 3.38 1.83 3.63
CA ASN A 161 2.99 3.12 3.06
C ASN A 161 1.48 3.25 3.19
N TYR A 162 1.01 4.43 3.56
CA TYR A 162 -0.41 4.71 3.77
C TYR A 162 -0.88 5.73 2.77
N ARG A 163 -2.12 5.59 2.31
CA ARG A 163 -2.75 6.56 1.41
C ARG A 163 -4.20 6.77 1.78
N LEU A 164 -4.55 8.02 2.00
CA LEU A 164 -5.93 8.46 2.00
C LEU A 164 -6.27 8.97 0.60
N CYS A 165 -7.45 8.63 0.09
CA CYS A 165 -7.97 9.16 -1.16
C CYS A 165 -9.29 9.89 -0.90
N ASP A 166 -9.42 11.09 -1.46
CA ASP A 166 -10.68 11.84 -1.51
C ASP A 166 -11.10 12.04 -2.96
N TYR A 167 -12.10 11.26 -3.37
CA TYR A 167 -12.77 11.40 -4.66
C TYR A 167 -13.80 12.52 -4.52
N ASN A 168 -13.30 13.75 -4.41
CA ASN A 168 -14.10 14.92 -4.13
C ASN A 168 -15.03 15.27 -5.28
N THR A 169 -16.11 16.01 -5.02
CA THR A 169 -17.01 16.53 -6.06
C THR A 169 -16.37 17.68 -6.85
N ASP A 170 -15.48 18.43 -6.21
CA ASP A 170 -14.87 19.62 -6.78
C ASP A 170 -13.52 19.27 -7.44
N THR A 171 -13.58 18.80 -8.69
CA THR A 171 -12.42 18.46 -9.50
C THR A 171 -12.40 19.23 -10.82
N ALA A 172 -11.28 19.19 -11.55
CA ALA A 172 -11.07 19.86 -12.83
C ALA A 172 -12.02 19.34 -13.91
N ASP A 173 -12.42 18.08 -13.82
CA ASP A 173 -13.54 17.53 -14.57
C ASP A 173 -14.60 16.96 -13.58
N PRO A 174 -15.60 17.76 -13.20
CA PRO A 174 -16.64 17.34 -12.26
C PRO A 174 -17.60 16.31 -12.87
N THR A 175 -17.62 16.17 -14.20
CA THR A 175 -18.45 15.21 -14.93
C THR A 175 -17.74 13.88 -15.17
N SER A 176 -16.43 13.83 -14.93
CA SER A 176 -15.62 12.62 -15.11
C SER A 176 -16.09 11.48 -14.23
N ASP A 177 -16.26 10.32 -14.85
CA ASP A 177 -16.46 9.04 -14.18
C ASP A 177 -15.12 8.39 -13.74
N ASN A 178 -13.98 8.98 -14.08
CA ASN A 178 -12.66 8.49 -13.71
C ASN A 178 -12.23 9.00 -12.33
N GLY A 179 -12.33 8.17 -11.30
CA GLY A 179 -11.72 8.46 -10.01
C GLY A 179 -10.25 8.09 -9.96
N CYS A 180 -9.94 6.87 -10.38
CA CYS A 180 -8.59 6.34 -10.48
C CYS A 180 -8.57 5.35 -11.63
N GLY A 181 -7.82 5.66 -12.69
CA GLY A 181 -7.65 4.76 -13.82
C GLY A 181 -7.11 3.38 -13.41
N SER A 182 -7.36 2.37 -14.26
CA SER A 182 -6.92 0.99 -14.02
C SER A 182 -5.43 0.88 -13.77
N HIS A 183 -5.05 0.09 -12.78
CA HIS A 183 -3.66 -0.20 -12.45
C HIS A 183 -3.56 -1.42 -11.52
N THR A 184 -2.33 -1.83 -11.28
CA THR A 184 -1.97 -2.84 -10.28
C THR A 184 -0.98 -2.23 -9.28
N ASP A 185 -1.14 -2.59 -8.00
CA ASP A 185 -0.23 -2.11 -6.96
C ASP A 185 1.16 -2.75 -7.07
N TYR A 186 2.18 -2.03 -6.62
CA TYR A 186 3.57 -2.50 -6.73
C TYR A 186 3.96 -3.52 -5.64
N GLY A 187 3.38 -3.43 -4.44
CA GLY A 187 3.83 -4.12 -3.24
C GLY A 187 3.54 -5.63 -3.21
N THR A 188 3.70 -6.25 -2.03
CA THR A 188 3.31 -7.63 -1.80
C THR A 188 1.78 -7.73 -1.72
N PHE A 189 1.16 -6.89 -0.89
CA PHE A 189 -0.30 -6.76 -0.85
C PHE A 189 -0.72 -5.38 -0.35
N THR A 190 -2.00 -5.09 -0.53
CA THR A 190 -2.66 -3.84 -0.17
C THR A 190 -3.93 -4.15 0.61
N ILE A 191 -4.22 -3.40 1.68
CA ILE A 191 -5.51 -3.42 2.38
C ILE A 191 -6.25 -2.12 2.04
N ILE A 192 -7.50 -2.23 1.57
CA ILE A 192 -8.33 -1.08 1.20
C ILE A 192 -9.57 -1.05 2.08
N PHE A 193 -9.75 0.07 2.78
CA PHE A 193 -10.96 0.42 3.53
C PHE A 193 -11.76 1.45 2.75
N GLN A 194 -13.08 1.32 2.77
CA GLN A 194 -14.02 2.14 2.00
C GLN A 194 -15.11 2.73 2.92
N ASP A 195 -15.66 3.89 2.58
CA ASP A 195 -16.59 4.66 3.43
C ASP A 195 -18.07 4.28 3.29
N GLY A 196 -18.37 3.16 2.63
CA GLY A 196 -19.72 2.76 2.24
C GLY A 196 -20.09 3.17 0.81
N THR A 197 -19.36 4.10 0.20
CA THR A 197 -19.65 4.57 -1.17
C THR A 197 -19.00 3.67 -2.22
N SER A 198 -19.83 3.14 -3.12
CA SER A 198 -19.38 2.33 -4.25
C SER A 198 -18.40 3.07 -5.17
N GLY A 199 -17.53 2.32 -5.84
CA GLY A 199 -16.67 2.87 -6.89
C GLY A 199 -15.45 2.02 -7.20
N LEU A 200 -14.96 1.23 -6.24
CA LEU A 200 -13.88 0.28 -6.48
C LEU A 200 -14.36 -0.86 -7.38
N GLU A 201 -13.58 -1.14 -8.43
CA GLU A 201 -13.81 -2.26 -9.34
C GLU A 201 -12.52 -3.05 -9.49
N ILE A 202 -12.65 -4.37 -9.54
CA ILE A 202 -11.55 -5.31 -9.76
C ILE A 202 -11.78 -6.00 -11.11
N GLU A 203 -10.71 -6.14 -11.90
CA GLU A 203 -10.79 -6.87 -13.16
C GLU A 203 -10.78 -8.37 -12.92
N ASP A 204 -11.65 -9.10 -13.62
CA ASP A 204 -11.66 -10.56 -13.61
C ASP A 204 -10.34 -11.09 -14.22
N ALA A 205 -9.66 -11.96 -13.48
CA ALA A 205 -8.35 -12.45 -13.87
C ALA A 205 -8.39 -13.43 -15.06
N GLU A 206 -9.52 -14.07 -15.32
CA GLU A 206 -9.70 -15.00 -16.44
C GLU A 206 -10.45 -14.35 -17.61
N GLN A 207 -11.09 -13.19 -17.38
CA GLN A 207 -11.80 -12.41 -18.40
C GLN A 207 -11.33 -10.95 -18.43
N PRO A 208 -10.16 -10.65 -19.02
CA PRO A 208 -9.68 -9.27 -19.17
C PRO A 208 -10.74 -8.36 -19.79
N GLY A 209 -10.93 -7.18 -19.19
CA GLY A 209 -11.97 -6.21 -19.56
C GLY A 209 -13.30 -6.38 -18.81
N LEU A 210 -13.55 -7.52 -18.14
CA LEU A 210 -14.68 -7.67 -17.24
C LEU A 210 -14.34 -7.06 -15.88
N TRP A 211 -15.06 -6.01 -15.49
CA TRP A 211 -14.86 -5.31 -14.22
C TRP A 211 -15.98 -5.66 -13.24
N MET A 212 -15.59 -6.18 -12.09
CA MET A 212 -16.48 -6.58 -11.02
C MET A 212 -16.52 -5.51 -9.93
N PRO A 213 -17.70 -4.97 -9.57
CA PRO A 213 -17.80 -3.97 -8.52
C PRO A 213 -17.52 -4.60 -7.15
N VAL A 214 -16.80 -3.88 -6.31
CA VAL A 214 -16.61 -4.21 -4.90
C VAL A 214 -17.65 -3.42 -4.08
N PRO A 215 -18.40 -4.07 -3.17
CA PRO A 215 -19.30 -3.37 -2.26
C PRO A 215 -18.59 -2.23 -1.52
N GLY A 216 -19.25 -1.07 -1.38
CA GLY A 216 -18.64 0.13 -0.81
C GLY A 216 -18.30 0.02 0.68
N ASP A 217 -18.85 -0.97 1.38
CA ASP A 217 -18.61 -1.30 2.79
C ASP A 217 -17.58 -2.43 2.98
N ALA A 218 -17.21 -3.13 1.90
CA ALA A 218 -16.24 -4.21 1.98
C ALA A 218 -14.82 -3.68 2.23
N THR A 219 -14.07 -4.37 3.10
CA THR A 219 -12.61 -4.24 3.20
C THR A 219 -11.97 -5.34 2.39
N VAL A 220 -11.04 -4.97 1.49
CA VAL A 220 -10.41 -5.92 0.57
C VAL A 220 -8.90 -5.94 0.71
N VAL A 221 -8.33 -7.12 0.53
CA VAL A 221 -6.89 -7.34 0.40
C VAL A 221 -6.57 -7.77 -1.01
N LEU A 222 -5.61 -7.10 -1.65
CA LEU A 222 -5.20 -7.33 -3.03
C LEU A 222 -3.71 -7.63 -3.10
N ALA A 223 -3.28 -8.58 -3.93
CA ALA A 223 -1.86 -8.79 -4.21
C ALA A 223 -1.32 -7.82 -5.29
N GLY A 224 -0.06 -7.40 -5.12
CA GLY A 224 0.66 -6.54 -6.07
C GLY A 224 1.78 -7.25 -6.82
N TRP A 225 2.53 -6.49 -7.63
CA TRP A 225 3.61 -7.00 -8.48
C TRP A 225 4.76 -7.64 -7.71
N CYS A 226 5.12 -7.17 -6.51
CA CYS A 226 6.13 -7.87 -5.71
C CYS A 226 5.67 -9.28 -5.36
N ALA A 227 4.38 -9.50 -5.04
CA ALA A 227 3.90 -10.86 -4.78
C ALA A 227 4.00 -11.77 -6.01
N VAL A 228 3.78 -11.25 -7.22
CA VAL A 228 3.97 -12.01 -8.47
C VAL A 228 5.41 -12.50 -8.58
N ILE A 229 6.38 -11.60 -8.41
CA ILE A 229 7.81 -11.93 -8.55
C ILE A 229 8.24 -12.89 -7.45
N LEU A 230 7.93 -12.58 -6.18
CA LEU A 230 8.32 -13.40 -5.02
C LEU A 230 7.73 -14.82 -5.09
N SER A 231 6.53 -14.97 -5.65
CA SER A 231 5.83 -16.25 -5.82
C SER A 231 6.21 -17.05 -7.06
N GLY A 232 7.25 -16.64 -7.80
CA GLY A 232 7.62 -17.37 -9.01
C GLY A 232 6.57 -17.27 -10.12
N GLY A 233 5.65 -16.30 -10.02
CA GLY A 233 4.52 -16.11 -10.94
C GLY A 233 3.27 -16.91 -10.58
N ASN A 234 3.23 -17.57 -9.41
CA ASN A 234 2.07 -18.35 -8.97
C ASN A 234 0.90 -17.46 -8.50
N ILE A 235 1.20 -16.31 -7.92
CA ILE A 235 0.21 -15.30 -7.57
C ILE A 235 0.04 -14.34 -8.74
N ARG A 236 -1.21 -14.02 -9.09
CA ARG A 236 -1.54 -12.92 -9.99
C ARG A 236 -1.73 -11.63 -9.18
N ALA A 237 -1.17 -10.53 -9.68
CA ALA A 237 -1.44 -9.22 -9.10
C ALA A 237 -2.81 -8.72 -9.55
N THR A 238 -3.50 -8.02 -8.66
CA THR A 238 -4.90 -7.61 -8.88
C THR A 238 -4.97 -6.28 -9.58
N ARG A 239 -5.44 -6.30 -10.83
CA ARG A 239 -5.78 -5.09 -11.58
C ARG A 239 -7.11 -4.53 -11.08
N HIS A 240 -7.11 -3.25 -10.73
CA HIS A 240 -8.26 -2.58 -10.14
C HIS A 240 -8.33 -1.11 -10.58
N ARG A 241 -9.51 -0.52 -10.45
CA ARG A 241 -9.77 0.90 -10.78
C ARG A 241 -10.81 1.48 -9.84
N VAL A 242 -10.96 2.80 -9.84
CA VAL A 242 -12.06 3.48 -9.14
C VAL A 242 -12.86 4.33 -10.11
N ARG A 243 -14.14 4.01 -10.20
CA ARG A 243 -15.15 4.80 -10.91
C ARG A 243 -15.82 5.75 -9.95
N ARG A 244 -16.02 6.99 -10.40
CA ARG A 244 -16.73 8.03 -9.67
C ARG A 244 -18.15 8.12 -10.15
N THR A 245 -19.02 8.49 -9.22
CA THR A 245 -20.34 9.03 -9.55
C THR A 245 -20.25 10.55 -9.41
N PRO A 246 -20.41 11.33 -10.50
CA PRO A 246 -20.42 12.78 -10.44
C PRO A 246 -21.36 13.31 -9.35
N GLY A 247 -20.90 14.28 -8.56
CA GLY A 247 -21.64 14.84 -7.43
C GLY A 247 -21.67 14.00 -6.15
N VAL A 248 -21.07 12.79 -6.15
CA VAL A 248 -20.95 11.94 -4.96
C VAL A 248 -19.49 11.92 -4.50
N ARG A 249 -19.27 12.34 -3.25
CA ARG A 249 -17.95 12.27 -2.60
C ARG A 249 -17.73 10.86 -2.04
N ARG A 250 -16.56 10.28 -2.30
CA ARG A 250 -16.12 8.98 -1.76
C ARG A 250 -14.75 9.09 -1.11
N LEU A 251 -14.55 8.41 0.00
CA LEU A 251 -13.27 8.29 0.68
C LEU A 251 -12.77 6.84 0.68
N SER A 252 -11.46 6.66 0.71
CA SER A 252 -10.83 5.37 1.02
C SER A 252 -9.54 5.58 1.80
N ALA A 253 -9.22 4.62 2.68
CA ALA A 253 -7.94 4.54 3.39
C ALA A 253 -7.24 3.24 2.97
N VAL A 254 -5.96 3.34 2.61
CA VAL A 254 -5.21 2.26 1.98
C VAL A 254 -3.89 2.04 2.70
N LEU A 255 -3.61 0.80 3.07
CA LEU A 255 -2.30 0.34 3.55
C LEU A 255 -1.63 -0.49 2.46
N PHE A 256 -0.46 -0.05 2.01
CA PHE A 256 0.41 -0.82 1.12
C PHE A 256 1.53 -1.46 1.93
N VAL A 257 1.73 -2.76 1.75
CA VAL A 257 2.84 -3.51 2.33
C VAL A 257 3.73 -4.03 1.22
N ALA A 258 5.00 -3.63 1.25
CA ALA A 258 6.01 -4.03 0.29
C ALA A 258 7.21 -4.62 1.02
N PRO A 259 8.08 -5.37 0.33
CA PRO A 259 9.33 -5.81 0.94
C PRO A 259 10.22 -4.60 1.26
N ASP A 260 11.27 -4.80 2.06
CA ASP A 260 12.22 -3.75 2.39
C ASP A 260 12.80 -3.13 1.11
N VAL A 261 13.06 -1.82 1.13
CA VAL A 261 13.43 -1.06 -0.07
C VAL A 261 14.67 -1.65 -0.78
N GLU A 262 15.64 -2.11 -0.01
CA GLU A 262 16.90 -2.69 -0.50
C GLU A 262 16.80 -4.20 -0.77
N ALA A 263 15.63 -4.82 -0.57
CA ALA A 263 15.46 -6.25 -0.80
C ALA A 263 15.56 -6.55 -2.30
N THR A 264 16.39 -7.53 -2.66
CA THR A 264 16.47 -8.04 -4.03
C THR A 264 15.12 -8.62 -4.46
N LEU A 265 14.57 -8.11 -5.55
CA LEU A 265 13.27 -8.49 -6.06
C LEU A 265 13.40 -9.61 -7.11
N ARG A 266 13.32 -10.85 -6.63
CA ARG A 266 13.38 -12.09 -7.42
C ARG A 266 12.49 -13.17 -6.77
N PRO A 267 12.20 -14.30 -7.45
CA PRO A 267 11.52 -15.43 -6.80
C PRO A 267 12.24 -15.83 -5.51
N LEU A 268 11.45 -16.07 -4.45
CA LEU A 268 12.00 -16.45 -3.14
C LEU A 268 12.68 -17.81 -3.19
N GLU A 269 13.60 -18.04 -2.25
CA GLU A 269 14.21 -19.35 -2.10
C GLU A 269 13.14 -20.39 -1.77
N GLY A 270 13.21 -21.56 -2.43
CA GLY A 270 12.23 -22.63 -2.30
C GLY A 270 10.99 -22.51 -3.20
N VAL A 271 10.81 -21.38 -3.89
CA VAL A 271 9.67 -21.19 -4.81
C VAL A 271 9.97 -21.75 -6.19
N LYS A 272 9.06 -22.55 -6.72
CA LYS A 272 9.09 -22.98 -8.12
C LYS A 272 8.60 -21.85 -9.03
N VAL A 273 9.42 -21.47 -9.99
CA VAL A 273 9.02 -20.54 -11.05
C VAL A 273 8.03 -21.26 -11.99
N VAL A 274 6.81 -20.74 -12.07
CA VAL A 274 5.72 -21.28 -12.91
C VAL A 274 5.50 -20.48 -14.19
N ARG A 275 6.04 -19.25 -14.26
CA ARG A 275 6.03 -18.37 -15.43
C ARG A 275 7.44 -17.82 -15.68
N PRO A 276 7.94 -17.80 -16.93
CA PRO A 276 9.30 -17.35 -17.21
C PRO A 276 9.42 -15.83 -16.97
N PHE A 277 10.38 -15.45 -16.13
CA PHE A 277 10.76 -14.05 -15.91
C PHE A 277 11.96 -13.65 -16.76
N THR A 278 12.14 -12.35 -16.98
CA THR A 278 13.36 -11.81 -17.59
C THR A 278 14.60 -12.19 -16.78
N LYS A 279 15.75 -12.27 -17.46
CA LYS A 279 17.05 -12.49 -16.79
C LYS A 279 17.32 -11.47 -15.70
N LYS A 280 16.90 -10.21 -15.90
CA LYS A 280 17.05 -9.13 -14.91
C LYS A 280 16.41 -9.51 -13.56
N VAL A 281 15.18 -10.04 -13.59
CA VAL A 281 14.47 -10.51 -12.39
C VAL A 281 15.10 -11.78 -11.84
N MET A 282 15.39 -12.77 -12.70
CA MET A 282 15.94 -14.06 -12.27
C MET A 282 17.33 -13.94 -11.64
N ASP A 283 18.19 -13.07 -12.19
CA ASP A 283 19.55 -12.85 -11.72
C ASP A 283 19.60 -11.90 -10.51
N GLY A 284 18.44 -11.38 -10.05
CA GLY A 284 18.36 -10.48 -8.89
C GLY A 284 19.01 -9.11 -9.13
N GLN A 285 18.97 -8.60 -10.36
CA GLN A 285 19.57 -7.31 -10.75
C GLN A 285 18.61 -6.12 -10.53
N LEU A 286 17.75 -6.24 -9.52
CA LEU A 286 16.73 -5.25 -9.20
C LEU A 286 16.39 -5.34 -7.72
N ASP A 287 16.36 -4.20 -7.04
CA ASP A 287 15.77 -4.08 -5.71
C ASP A 287 14.35 -3.47 -5.75
N VAL A 288 13.66 -3.47 -4.60
CA VAL A 288 12.30 -2.91 -4.49
C VAL A 288 12.27 -1.40 -4.72
N GLY A 289 13.31 -0.68 -4.33
CA GLY A 289 13.44 0.76 -4.55
C GLY A 289 13.49 1.12 -6.03
N GLU A 290 14.35 0.45 -6.79
CA GLU A 290 14.47 0.57 -8.24
C GLU A 290 13.16 0.16 -8.93
N PHE A 291 12.56 -0.96 -8.52
CA PHE A 291 11.29 -1.41 -9.10
C PHE A 291 10.17 -0.39 -8.85
N LYS A 292 10.11 0.21 -7.67
CA LYS A 292 9.16 1.29 -7.33
C LYS A 292 9.35 2.51 -8.23
N GLU A 293 10.59 2.83 -8.62
CA GLU A 293 10.86 3.93 -9.54
C GLU A 293 10.43 3.63 -10.99
N VAL A 294 10.54 2.37 -11.43
CA VAL A 294 9.98 1.89 -12.72
C VAL A 294 8.45 1.98 -12.70
N MET A 295 7.80 1.40 -11.68
CA MET A 295 6.35 1.43 -11.49
C MET A 295 5.78 2.86 -11.41
N GLY A 296 6.52 3.77 -10.76
CA GLY A 296 6.03 5.10 -10.43
C GLY A 296 5.91 6.08 -11.61
N LYS A 297 6.48 5.80 -12.78
CA LYS A 297 6.55 6.76 -13.91
C LYS A 297 5.17 7.32 -14.31
N LYS A 298 4.23 6.45 -14.66
CA LYS A 298 2.88 6.86 -15.07
C LYS A 298 2.02 7.39 -13.92
N TRP A 299 2.19 6.86 -12.71
CA TRP A 299 1.52 7.39 -11.51
C TRP A 299 1.92 8.83 -11.21
N ARG A 300 3.20 9.19 -11.38
CA ARG A 300 3.66 10.57 -11.17
C ARG A 300 2.96 11.56 -12.10
N ARG A 301 2.70 11.16 -13.36
CA ARG A 301 1.91 11.97 -14.30
C ARG A 301 0.44 12.09 -13.87
N ARG A 302 -0.20 10.96 -13.55
CA ARG A 302 -1.61 10.90 -13.11
C ARG A 302 -1.89 11.59 -11.78
N GLU A 303 -0.86 11.82 -10.96
CA GLU A 303 -0.94 12.56 -9.69
C GLU A 303 -0.38 13.99 -9.79
N GLY A 304 0.01 14.45 -10.99
CA GLY A 304 0.52 15.80 -11.25
C GLY A 304 1.92 16.11 -10.70
N ASN A 305 2.70 15.08 -10.35
CA ASN A 305 4.08 15.21 -9.91
C ASN A 305 5.07 15.40 -11.07
N GLU A 306 4.74 14.94 -12.28
CA GLU A 306 5.55 15.06 -13.50
C GLU A 306 4.65 15.45 -14.69
N LYS A 307 5.18 16.20 -15.65
CA LYS A 307 4.50 16.48 -16.93
C LYS A 307 4.58 15.25 -17.84
N SER A 308 3.65 15.09 -18.77
CA SER A 308 3.79 14.15 -19.88
C SER A 308 4.94 14.63 -20.77
N ASP A 309 5.90 13.77 -21.07
CA ASP A 309 6.81 14.03 -22.19
C ASP A 309 6.02 13.84 -23.48
N ASP A 310 6.15 14.75 -24.45
CA ASP A 310 5.44 14.74 -25.74
C ASP A 310 5.82 13.55 -26.67
N GLY A 311 6.56 12.56 -26.15
CA GLY A 311 7.06 11.41 -26.88
C GLY A 311 6.77 10.11 -26.16
N ASP A 312 5.93 9.28 -26.78
CA ASP A 312 5.66 7.87 -26.47
C ASP A 312 4.93 7.58 -25.14
N ASP A 313 3.64 7.94 -25.09
CA ASP A 313 2.70 7.40 -24.10
C ASP A 313 1.84 6.28 -24.71
N THR A 314 2.45 5.39 -25.51
CA THR A 314 1.75 4.25 -26.08
C THR A 314 1.72 3.07 -25.09
N GLY A 315 0.56 2.80 -24.50
CA GLY A 315 0.31 1.63 -23.63
C GLY A 315 -0.11 1.97 -22.19
N THR A 316 -0.44 0.95 -21.39
CA THR A 316 -0.81 1.10 -19.98
C THR A 316 0.41 0.94 -19.06
N GLN A 317 0.30 1.39 -17.80
CA GLN A 317 1.31 1.12 -16.76
C GLN A 317 1.58 -0.38 -16.64
N ASP A 318 0.53 -1.19 -16.55
CA ASP A 318 0.66 -2.64 -16.42
C ASP A 318 1.39 -3.25 -17.62
N SER A 319 1.15 -2.78 -18.86
CA SER A 319 1.83 -3.29 -20.05
C SER A 319 3.34 -3.00 -20.09
N GLU A 320 3.80 -1.88 -19.50
CA GLU A 320 5.23 -1.59 -19.36
C GLU A 320 5.89 -2.52 -18.34
N ILE A 321 5.18 -2.81 -17.27
CA ILE A 321 5.67 -3.65 -16.18
C ILE A 321 5.66 -5.12 -16.59
N GLU A 322 4.65 -5.56 -17.32
CA GLU A 322 4.62 -6.89 -17.95
C GLU A 322 5.81 -7.10 -18.88
N ARG A 323 6.12 -6.14 -19.76
CA ARG A 323 7.30 -6.20 -20.64
C ARG A 323 8.62 -6.21 -19.88
N PHE A 324 8.65 -5.62 -18.70
CA PHE A 324 9.84 -5.58 -17.85
C PHE A 324 10.04 -6.90 -17.07
N ILE A 325 8.95 -7.53 -16.64
CA ILE A 325 8.96 -8.70 -15.74
C ILE A 325 9.01 -10.02 -16.53
N TRP A 326 8.21 -10.17 -17.58
CA TRP A 326 8.03 -11.43 -18.30
C TRP A 326 9.04 -11.61 -19.45
N ALA A 327 9.48 -12.85 -19.67
CA ALA A 327 10.36 -13.24 -20.78
C ALA A 327 9.61 -13.91 -21.94
#